data_AF-F9XP61-F1
#
_entry.id   AF-F9XP61-F1
#
_cell.length_a   1.000
_cell.length_b   1.000
_cell.length_c   1.000
_cell.angle_alpha   90.00
_cell.angle_beta   90.00
_cell.angle_gamma   90.00
#
_symmetry.space_group_name_H-M   'P 1'
#
loop_
_entity.id
_entity.type
_entity.pdbx_description
1 polymer ?
#
loop_
_entity_poly.entity_id
_entity_poly.type
_entity_poly.pdbx_seq_one_letter_code
_entity_poly.pdbx_strand_id
1 'polypeptide(L)'
;MRRAIIQNLRTFRRPSPRKALKTLRTTAPNHAIFSRTIASRTPQLADSSMRFSRRVSIPIACGVGAAALYYGINQTQAESPVNPAADVSPISSAVSSTKARSYSTSASPTQTSTIPDAVPEAVRKALIVEQGQLFTAQIPADQVISKETDYSGRKVLEMLTPEQATAKLRTNEESYLVGRGAGVVRYDVVQIPSNDPIEDDHVEKIVEIPSTTAAALDGKTSSDWMFWGVFDGHSGWTTSAKLRQELVSYVAQELNATYKSALSDPKSSIPPPDAVDAAIKKGFVKLDHEITHESVAKVLKAQSKVVAANILAPALSGSCALLSFYDSRSKELRVACTGDSRAVLGRRGASGKWTATALSVDQTGGTPSEDARLRAEHPNEPYVTMNGRILGGLEPSRAFGDAIYKWSIETQEKMKRNFFGRSSSKHLKTPPYVTAEPVVTRTQIDPTKGDFVVMATDGLWEMLTNEEVVGLVGQWLDTQASLTSSAAKSSTSSWLQSWFSSQKSSTLPIEHHDQGDASGQRAPVRQQQWGIPTGQDTRFVVEDKNAATHLVRNALGGKDKDMLSALLTLPSPFSRRYRDDLTVQVIFFGEGEGNGKVELNSEASATAANGNGVKAKL
;
A
#
# COMPACT_ATOMS: atom_id res chain seq x y z
N MET A 1 -9.58 -45.66 37.98
CA MET A 1 -8.92 -45.44 39.29
C MET A 1 -7.82 -44.42 39.06
N ARG A 2 -7.97 -43.16 39.50
CA ARG A 2 -7.58 -42.62 40.82
C ARG A 2 -6.05 -42.63 41.09
N ARG A 3 -5.41 -41.49 40.77
CA ARG A 3 -4.42 -40.69 41.55
C ARG A 3 -3.29 -40.17 40.65
N ALA A 4 -2.72 -38.98 40.81
CA ALA A 4 -3.22 -37.62 41.07
C ALA A 4 -2.04 -36.74 41.55
N ILE A 5 -1.78 -35.63 40.83
CA ILE A 5 -1.48 -34.27 41.32
C ILE A 5 -0.34 -34.09 42.35
N ILE A 6 0.62 -33.18 42.07
CA ILE A 6 0.83 -31.90 42.80
C ILE A 6 2.00 -31.11 42.18
N GLN A 7 1.73 -29.84 41.85
CA GLN A 7 2.71 -28.82 41.47
C GLN A 7 3.42 -28.27 42.72
N ASN A 8 4.53 -27.55 42.57
CA ASN A 8 4.57 -26.18 43.15
C ASN A 8 5.66 -25.29 42.54
N LEU A 9 5.25 -24.06 42.21
CA LEU A 9 6.11 -22.92 41.89
C LEU A 9 6.70 -22.34 43.18
N ARG A 10 7.85 -21.66 43.09
CA ARG A 10 8.12 -20.48 43.94
C ARG A 10 9.07 -19.48 43.28
N THR A 11 8.82 -18.22 43.59
CA THR A 11 9.33 -17.01 42.93
C THR A 11 10.31 -16.25 43.82
N PHE A 12 11.37 -15.65 43.26
CA PHE A 12 12.08 -14.48 43.82
C PHE A 12 12.71 -13.68 42.67
N ARG A 13 12.14 -12.53 42.29
CA ARG A 13 12.45 -11.15 42.75
C ARG A 13 13.82 -10.59 42.31
N ARG A 14 13.76 -9.56 41.46
CA ARG A 14 14.86 -8.62 41.13
C ARG A 14 15.35 -7.85 42.37
N PRO A 15 16.58 -7.32 42.32
CA PRO A 15 16.86 -6.00 42.87
C PRO A 15 17.58 -5.04 41.90
N SER A 16 17.34 -3.74 42.08
CA SER A 16 18.15 -2.62 41.58
C SER A 16 17.85 -1.39 42.47
N PRO A 17 18.58 -0.27 42.38
CA PRO A 17 20.05 -0.13 42.33
C PRO A 17 20.54 0.94 43.35
N ARG A 18 21.87 1.03 43.60
CA ARG A 18 22.70 2.28 43.75
C ARG A 18 23.90 2.15 44.70
N LYS A 19 24.97 2.87 44.32
CA LYS A 19 26.07 3.46 45.14
C LYS A 19 27.00 2.52 45.92
N ALA A 20 28.22 2.37 45.39
CA ALA A 20 29.46 2.56 46.13
C ALA A 20 30.47 3.34 45.26
N LEU A 21 31.35 4.13 45.86
CA LEU A 21 32.30 5.04 45.19
C LEU A 21 33.69 4.85 45.81
N LYS A 22 34.76 5.16 45.06
CA LYS A 22 36.19 5.09 45.44
C LYS A 22 36.73 3.63 45.52
N THR A 23 38.01 3.33 45.24
CA THR A 23 39.17 4.18 44.91
C THR A 23 40.22 3.35 44.16
N LEU A 24 40.89 3.92 43.15
CA LEU A 24 42.35 3.83 42.95
C LEU A 24 42.79 4.84 41.88
N ARG A 25 44.06 5.26 41.94
CA ARG A 25 44.59 6.50 41.36
C ARG A 25 46.05 6.27 40.94
N THR A 26 46.57 7.17 40.10
CA THR A 26 47.97 7.25 39.58
C THR A 26 48.29 6.20 38.48
N THR A 27 49.12 6.46 37.47
CA THR A 27 50.08 7.56 37.19
C THR A 27 50.01 8.09 35.74
N ALA A 28 50.37 9.37 35.54
CA ALA A 28 50.85 9.93 34.26
C ALA A 28 52.34 10.36 34.42
N PRO A 29 53.08 10.72 33.35
CA PRO A 29 53.13 12.16 32.99
C PRO A 29 53.41 12.54 31.50
N ASN A 30 52.89 13.71 31.13
CA ASN A 30 53.44 14.82 30.29
C ASN A 30 54.17 14.59 28.94
N HIS A 31 53.80 15.38 27.91
CA HIS A 31 54.55 16.61 27.55
C HIS A 31 53.82 17.58 26.56
N ALA A 32 54.04 18.89 26.76
CA ALA A 32 53.89 20.12 25.92
C ALA A 32 53.04 20.10 24.61
N ILE A 33 52.05 20.97 24.39
CA ILE A 33 52.05 22.46 24.24
C ILE A 33 52.81 23.00 23.02
N PHE A 34 52.07 23.61 22.06
CA PHE A 34 52.43 24.90 21.46
C PHE A 34 51.21 25.62 20.84
N SER A 35 51.09 26.93 21.11
CA SER A 35 50.13 27.85 20.47
C SER A 35 50.89 29.03 19.87
N ARG A 36 50.44 29.57 18.73
CA ARG A 36 50.70 30.97 18.34
C ARG A 36 49.71 31.48 17.30
N THR A 37 49.48 32.80 17.33
CA THR A 37 48.42 33.53 16.62
C THR A 37 48.98 34.82 16.03
N ILE A 38 48.74 35.12 14.75
CA ILE A 38 48.78 36.46 14.09
C ILE A 38 47.80 36.34 12.88
N ALA A 39 46.65 37.03 12.79
CA ALA A 39 46.40 38.40 12.32
C ALA A 39 47.04 38.76 10.95
N SER A 40 46.47 39.55 10.02
CA SER A 40 45.10 40.07 9.80
C SER A 40 45.01 40.71 8.39
N ARG A 41 43.85 40.64 7.71
CA ARG A 41 43.13 41.77 7.04
C ARG A 41 42.00 41.29 6.10
N THR A 42 40.87 42.02 6.19
CA THR A 42 39.69 41.94 5.32
C THR A 42 39.79 42.93 4.15
N PRO A 43 38.87 42.84 3.16
CA PRO A 43 37.72 43.76 3.19
C PRO A 43 36.34 43.07 3.02
N GLN A 44 35.29 43.74 3.49
CA GLN A 44 33.87 43.41 3.24
C GLN A 44 33.47 43.96 1.84
N LEU A 45 32.49 43.41 1.10
CA LEU A 45 31.02 43.43 1.27
C LEU A 45 30.43 42.48 0.18
N ALA A 46 29.19 41.96 0.22
CA ALA A 46 28.06 42.13 1.12
C ALA A 46 27.35 40.77 1.32
N ASP A 47 26.58 40.64 2.41
CA ASP A 47 25.91 39.40 2.81
C ASP A 47 24.38 39.53 2.62
N SER A 48 23.70 38.45 2.21
CA SER A 48 22.24 38.41 2.10
C SER A 48 21.70 37.06 2.57
N SER A 49 21.30 37.02 3.85
CA SER A 49 20.86 35.80 4.52
C SER A 49 19.33 35.67 4.54
N MET A 50 18.75 34.74 3.78
CA MET A 50 17.38 34.28 4.04
C MET A 50 17.38 33.12 5.05
N ARG A 51 17.05 33.42 6.30
CA ARG A 51 16.83 32.43 7.36
C ARG A 51 15.38 31.94 7.33
N PHE A 52 15.12 30.75 6.78
CA PHE A 52 13.84 30.06 7.02
C PHE A 52 13.90 29.26 8.32
N SER A 53 13.19 29.75 9.34
CA SER A 53 13.10 29.11 10.65
C SER A 53 12.14 27.92 10.63
N ARG A 54 12.61 26.77 11.13
CA ARG A 54 11.73 25.63 11.45
C ARG A 54 10.74 26.06 12.54
N ARG A 55 9.44 25.76 12.35
CA ARG A 55 8.51 25.59 13.47
C ARG A 55 8.35 24.11 13.75
N VAL A 56 8.70 23.71 14.97
CA VAL A 56 8.36 22.41 15.57
C VAL A 56 7.15 22.65 16.46
N SER A 57 6.08 21.90 16.26
CA SER A 57 4.88 21.98 17.10
C SER A 57 4.92 20.86 18.14
N ILE A 58 4.97 21.22 19.42
CA ILE A 58 4.74 20.30 20.55
C ILE A 58 3.39 20.69 21.18
N PRO A 59 2.48 19.75 21.45
CA PRO A 59 1.20 20.07 22.06
C PRO A 59 1.34 20.34 23.56
N ILE A 60 0.64 21.35 24.05
CA ILE A 60 0.39 21.55 25.49
C ILE A 60 -1.10 21.78 25.66
N ALA A 61 -1.74 20.89 26.42
CA ALA A 61 -3.11 21.08 26.90
C ALA A 61 -3.07 21.87 28.21
N CYS A 62 -3.92 22.90 28.33
CA CYS A 62 -4.39 23.47 29.59
C CYS A 62 -5.66 24.27 29.30
N GLY A 63 -6.75 23.97 29.99
CA GLY A 63 -8.00 24.73 29.91
C GLY A 63 -8.31 25.48 31.20
N VAL A 64 -9.41 26.26 31.13
CA VAL A 64 -10.14 26.90 32.24
C VAL A 64 -9.50 28.16 32.85
N GLY A 65 -10.29 29.26 32.80
CA GLY A 65 -10.33 30.26 33.87
C GLY A 65 -9.87 31.68 33.51
N ALA A 66 -10.83 32.59 33.27
CA ALA A 66 -10.93 33.93 33.87
C ALA A 66 -11.76 34.90 33.00
N ALA A 67 -13.03 35.13 33.37
CA ALA A 67 -13.83 36.25 32.88
C ALA A 67 -14.81 36.67 33.99
N ALA A 68 -14.29 37.29 35.06
CA ALA A 68 -15.09 37.73 36.20
C ALA A 68 -14.44 38.93 36.91
N LEU A 69 -14.56 40.12 36.31
CA LEU A 69 -14.35 41.41 36.99
C LEU A 69 -15.30 42.47 36.42
N TYR A 70 -16.58 42.41 36.80
CA TYR A 70 -17.38 43.62 36.92
C TYR A 70 -18.45 43.49 38.02
N TYR A 71 -18.17 44.17 39.14
CA TYR A 71 -19.09 44.68 40.16
C TYR A 71 -20.34 43.86 40.55
N GLY A 72 -20.29 43.27 41.74
CA GLY A 72 -21.50 42.96 42.50
C GLY A 72 -21.98 44.19 43.27
N ILE A 73 -23.26 44.53 43.10
CA ILE A 73 -24.04 45.37 44.03
C ILE A 73 -25.42 44.71 44.23
N ASN A 74 -25.74 44.44 45.49
CA ASN A 74 -27.07 44.19 46.08
C ASN A 74 -27.86 42.90 45.71
N GLN A 75 -27.93 42.01 46.71
CA GLN A 75 -29.16 41.31 47.15
C GLN A 75 -30.30 42.34 47.35
N THR A 76 -31.62 42.09 47.28
CA THR A 76 -32.50 40.90 47.22
C THR A 76 -33.58 41.15 46.11
N GLN A 77 -34.73 40.47 45.93
CA GLN A 77 -35.44 39.40 46.67
C GLN A 77 -36.38 38.57 45.74
N ALA A 78 -36.61 37.32 46.14
CA ALA A 78 -37.84 36.49 46.07
C ALA A 78 -38.93 36.62 44.98
N GLU A 79 -39.44 35.42 44.65
CA GLU A 79 -40.82 35.05 44.23
C GLU A 79 -41.30 35.25 42.77
N SER A 80 -41.86 34.14 42.28
CA SER A 80 -42.71 33.99 41.07
C SER A 80 -44.19 34.25 41.48
N PRO A 81 -45.24 34.03 40.63
CA PRO A 81 -45.30 33.56 39.24
C PRO A 81 -46.32 34.36 38.35
N VAL A 82 -46.81 33.73 37.27
CA VAL A 82 -48.12 33.95 36.57
C VAL A 82 -48.16 34.87 35.32
N ASN A 83 -48.40 34.24 34.15
CA ASN A 83 -49.01 34.79 32.92
C ASN A 83 -50.51 35.11 33.16
N PRO A 84 -51.24 35.99 32.41
CA PRO A 84 -51.12 36.15 30.94
C PRO A 84 -51.53 37.51 30.28
N ALA A 85 -51.36 37.57 28.94
CA ALA A 85 -52.25 38.17 27.92
C ALA A 85 -52.51 39.70 27.82
N ALA A 86 -52.84 40.09 26.56
CA ALA A 86 -53.33 41.38 26.02
C ALA A 86 -52.36 42.58 26.12
N ASP A 87 -51.79 43.13 25.04
CA ASP A 87 -52.40 43.80 23.86
C ASP A 87 -52.76 45.29 24.16
N VAL A 88 -52.98 46.12 23.12
CA VAL A 88 -53.20 47.59 23.12
C VAL A 88 -51.93 48.46 23.02
N SER A 89 -51.52 48.72 21.78
CA SER A 89 -51.05 50.06 21.32
C SER A 89 -52.26 51.04 21.26
N PRO A 90 -52.17 52.38 21.08
CA PRO A 90 -51.13 53.15 20.35
C PRO A 90 -50.90 54.60 20.88
N ILE A 91 -50.56 55.53 19.98
CA ILE A 91 -50.63 57.02 20.07
C ILE A 91 -49.39 57.71 20.69
N SER A 92 -48.82 58.78 20.13
CA SER A 92 -48.79 59.29 18.73
C SER A 92 -47.75 60.43 18.60
N SER A 93 -47.71 61.06 17.42
CA SER A 93 -47.22 62.41 17.13
C SER A 93 -45.69 62.56 17.02
N ALA A 94 -45.09 63.37 16.15
CA ALA A 94 -45.46 64.30 15.05
C ALA A 94 -44.19 65.19 14.86
N VAL A 95 -43.86 65.92 13.79
CA VAL A 95 -44.42 66.16 12.43
C VAL A 95 -43.35 66.92 11.60
N SER A 96 -43.52 66.98 10.26
CA SER A 96 -42.88 67.92 9.31
C SER A 96 -41.37 67.74 8.98
N SER A 97 -40.84 68.12 7.79
CA SER A 97 -41.38 68.38 6.43
C SER A 97 -40.17 68.64 5.46
N THR A 98 -40.23 69.00 4.16
CA THR A 98 -41.30 69.36 3.20
C THR A 98 -40.79 69.22 1.74
N LYS A 99 -41.62 68.69 0.81
CA LYS A 99 -41.67 69.00 -0.66
C LYS A 99 -40.46 68.69 -1.57
N ALA A 100 -40.60 68.51 -2.90
CA ALA A 100 -41.70 68.01 -3.76
C ALA A 100 -41.25 67.98 -5.25
N ARG A 101 -41.60 66.93 -6.02
CA ARG A 101 -42.38 67.05 -7.29
C ARG A 101 -42.81 65.68 -7.82
N SER A 102 -43.84 65.71 -8.66
CA SER A 102 -44.73 64.60 -9.04
C SER A 102 -44.73 64.35 -10.55
N TYR A 103 -45.24 63.18 -11.00
CA TYR A 103 -46.48 63.08 -11.80
C TYR A 103 -47.02 61.63 -11.86
N SER A 104 -48.34 61.50 -11.99
CA SER A 104 -49.13 60.24 -12.13
C SER A 104 -49.31 59.92 -13.64
N THR A 105 -49.67 58.74 -14.16
CA THR A 105 -50.85 57.87 -13.90
C THR A 105 -50.64 56.43 -14.46
N SER A 106 -51.59 55.48 -14.37
CA SER A 106 -52.13 54.80 -13.17
C SER A 106 -53.20 53.74 -13.57
N ALA A 107 -52.89 52.43 -13.52
CA ALA A 107 -53.91 51.35 -13.64
C ALA A 107 -53.47 50.03 -12.96
N SER A 108 -54.40 49.39 -12.26
CA SER A 108 -54.30 48.08 -11.58
C SER A 108 -55.68 47.39 -11.71
N PRO A 109 -56.03 46.29 -11.01
CA PRO A 109 -55.24 45.20 -10.40
C PRO A 109 -55.80 43.78 -10.73
N THR A 110 -55.03 42.71 -10.49
CA THR A 110 -55.61 41.49 -9.86
C THR A 110 -54.55 40.64 -9.14
N GLN A 111 -54.91 40.12 -7.97
CA GLN A 111 -54.20 39.02 -7.29
C GLN A 111 -54.87 37.69 -7.65
N THR A 112 -54.09 36.62 -7.87
CA THR A 112 -54.30 35.36 -7.12
C THR A 112 -53.08 34.44 -7.18
N SER A 113 -52.94 33.66 -6.12
CA SER A 113 -51.87 32.72 -5.77
C SER A 113 -51.81 31.44 -6.62
N THR A 114 -50.60 30.94 -6.84
CA THR A 114 -50.28 29.49 -6.86
C THR A 114 -48.95 29.24 -6.14
N ILE A 115 -48.85 28.10 -5.45
CA ILE A 115 -47.69 27.66 -4.66
C ILE A 115 -46.65 27.06 -5.63
N PRO A 116 -45.34 27.07 -5.30
CA PRO A 116 -44.78 25.84 -4.72
C PRO A 116 -43.84 26.07 -3.53
N ASP A 117 -43.90 25.15 -2.56
CA ASP A 117 -42.86 25.02 -1.53
C ASP A 117 -41.54 24.62 -2.20
N ALA A 118 -40.50 25.43 -1.99
CA ALA A 118 -39.12 25.09 -2.32
C ALA A 118 -38.29 25.13 -1.03
N VAL A 119 -37.61 24.02 -0.73
CA VAL A 119 -36.70 23.90 0.41
C VAL A 119 -35.54 24.90 0.23
N PRO A 120 -35.15 25.71 1.23
CA PRO A 120 -34.07 26.68 1.08
C PRO A 120 -32.73 26.01 0.80
N GLU A 121 -32.12 26.37 -0.33
CA GLU A 121 -30.83 25.88 -0.78
C GLU A 121 -29.68 26.46 0.09
N ALA A 122 -28.78 25.61 0.57
CA ALA A 122 -27.81 25.95 1.64
C ALA A 122 -26.58 26.74 1.12
N VAL A 123 -26.77 28.02 0.80
CA VAL A 123 -25.75 28.94 0.26
C VAL A 123 -24.48 29.01 1.12
N ARG A 124 -23.31 28.82 0.50
CA ARG A 124 -21.99 29.07 1.10
C ARG A 124 -21.56 30.52 0.80
N LYS A 125 -20.99 31.22 1.77
CA LYS A 125 -20.46 32.59 1.56
C LYS A 125 -18.95 32.53 1.28
N ALA A 126 -18.52 33.06 0.13
CA ALA A 126 -17.11 33.21 -0.21
C ALA A 126 -16.69 34.69 -0.18
N LEU A 127 -15.45 34.93 0.27
CA LEU A 127 -14.83 36.25 0.26
C LEU A 127 -13.94 36.36 -0.98
N ILE A 128 -14.35 37.16 -1.96
CA ILE A 128 -13.59 37.43 -3.18
C ILE A 128 -12.75 38.69 -2.94
N VAL A 129 -11.47 38.64 -3.30
CA VAL A 129 -10.57 39.80 -3.24
C VAL A 129 -10.25 40.22 -4.67
N GLU A 130 -10.80 41.35 -5.10
CA GLU A 130 -10.59 41.89 -6.45
C GLU A 130 -10.31 43.40 -6.36
N GLN A 131 -9.32 43.88 -7.11
CA GLN A 131 -8.88 45.29 -7.15
C GLN A 131 -8.66 45.94 -5.76
N GLY A 132 -8.24 45.15 -4.76
CA GLY A 132 -8.00 45.63 -3.39
C GLY A 132 -9.25 45.81 -2.54
N GLN A 133 -10.43 45.39 -3.00
CA GLN A 133 -11.68 45.38 -2.24
C GLN A 133 -12.12 43.94 -1.90
N LEU A 134 -12.88 43.81 -0.82
CA LEU A 134 -13.43 42.54 -0.33
C LEU A 134 -14.92 42.46 -0.68
N PHE A 135 -15.29 41.49 -1.52
CA PHE A 135 -16.68 41.22 -1.88
C PHE A 135 -17.14 39.92 -1.23
N THR A 136 -18.40 39.86 -0.78
CA THR A 136 -19.04 38.60 -0.38
C THR A 136 -19.88 38.06 -1.52
N ALA A 137 -19.45 36.96 -2.13
CA ALA A 137 -20.23 36.23 -3.11
C ALA A 137 -21.04 35.12 -2.43
N GLN A 138 -22.27 34.93 -2.91
CA GLN A 138 -23.07 33.75 -2.61
C GLN A 138 -22.66 32.65 -3.58
N ILE A 139 -22.09 31.58 -3.05
CA ILE A 139 -21.82 30.34 -3.77
C ILE A 139 -23.02 29.42 -3.54
N PRO A 140 -23.78 29.04 -4.59
CA PRO A 140 -24.83 28.03 -4.51
C PRO A 140 -24.33 26.73 -3.88
N ALA A 141 -25.20 26.02 -3.15
CA ALA A 141 -24.82 24.86 -2.34
C ALA A 141 -24.23 23.70 -3.16
N ASP A 142 -24.71 23.61 -4.40
CA ASP A 142 -24.43 22.69 -5.49
C ASP A 142 -23.20 23.08 -6.34
N GLN A 143 -22.62 24.27 -6.16
CA GLN A 143 -21.48 24.68 -6.97
C GLN A 143 -20.24 23.84 -6.66
N VAL A 144 -19.97 22.88 -7.55
CA VAL A 144 -18.93 21.86 -7.33
C VAL A 144 -17.54 22.47 -7.33
N ILE A 145 -16.78 22.20 -6.27
CA ILE A 145 -15.38 22.61 -6.14
C ILE A 145 -14.60 21.98 -7.29
N SER A 146 -14.10 22.83 -8.19
CA SER A 146 -13.38 22.37 -9.38
C SER A 146 -12.23 23.29 -9.73
N LYS A 147 -11.23 22.73 -10.40
CA LYS A 147 -10.01 23.43 -10.81
C LYS A 147 -9.57 22.92 -12.18
N GLU A 148 -9.35 23.85 -13.11
CA GLU A 148 -8.66 23.55 -14.37
C GLU A 148 -7.20 23.18 -14.11
N THR A 149 -6.73 22.12 -14.74
CA THR A 149 -5.34 21.68 -14.71
C THR A 149 -4.72 21.76 -16.09
N ASP A 150 -3.47 22.17 -16.11
CA ASP A 150 -2.59 22.35 -17.27
C ASP A 150 -2.43 21.10 -18.15
N TYR A 151 -2.48 19.90 -17.56
CA TYR A 151 -2.23 18.65 -18.28
C TYR A 151 -3.34 17.58 -18.18
N SER A 152 -4.38 17.78 -17.35
CA SER A 152 -5.44 16.77 -17.14
C SER A 152 -6.88 17.31 -17.17
N GLY A 153 -7.09 18.55 -17.65
CA GLY A 153 -8.42 19.18 -17.75
C GLY A 153 -9.02 19.56 -16.38
N ARG A 154 -10.35 19.66 -16.32
CA ARG A 154 -11.08 20.09 -15.12
C ARG A 154 -11.13 18.97 -14.07
N LYS A 155 -10.37 19.11 -12.97
CA LYS A 155 -10.53 18.25 -11.79
C LYS A 155 -11.73 18.76 -10.97
N VAL A 156 -12.67 17.87 -10.66
CA VAL A 156 -13.92 18.14 -9.93
C VAL A 156 -13.92 17.32 -8.65
N LEU A 157 -14.16 17.96 -7.49
CA LEU A 157 -14.29 17.29 -6.19
C LEU A 157 -15.77 17.06 -5.89
N GLU A 158 -16.28 15.96 -6.42
CA GLU A 158 -17.64 15.45 -6.22
C GLU A 158 -17.56 13.99 -5.78
N MET A 159 -18.51 13.53 -4.96
CA MET A 159 -18.56 12.13 -4.56
C MET A 159 -18.96 11.28 -5.76
N LEU A 160 -18.15 10.27 -6.09
CA LEU A 160 -18.44 9.34 -7.17
C LEU A 160 -19.77 8.60 -6.89
N THR A 161 -20.64 8.48 -7.89
CA THR A 161 -21.79 7.56 -7.78
C THR A 161 -21.29 6.10 -7.68
N PRO A 162 -22.08 5.14 -7.16
CA PRO A 162 -21.67 3.74 -7.09
C PRO A 162 -21.25 3.13 -8.44
N GLU A 163 -21.84 3.60 -9.53
CA GLU A 163 -21.52 3.23 -10.91
C GLU A 163 -20.18 3.81 -11.34
N GLN A 164 -19.92 5.09 -11.06
CA GLN A 164 -18.63 5.74 -11.32
C GLN A 164 -17.50 5.13 -10.47
N ALA A 165 -17.77 4.83 -9.20
CA ALA A 165 -16.84 4.13 -8.31
C ALA A 165 -16.52 2.73 -8.85
N THR A 166 -17.53 1.99 -9.33
CA THR A 166 -17.34 0.68 -9.99
C THR A 166 -16.55 0.80 -11.29
N ALA A 167 -16.80 1.80 -12.13
CA ALA A 167 -16.03 2.05 -13.35
C ALA A 167 -14.56 2.39 -13.04
N LYS A 168 -14.31 3.21 -12.01
CA LYS A 168 -12.97 3.55 -11.53
C LYS A 168 -12.23 2.33 -10.98
N LEU A 169 -12.91 1.47 -10.22
CA LEU A 169 -12.34 0.22 -9.71
C LEU A 169 -11.92 -0.72 -10.85
N ARG A 170 -12.73 -0.79 -11.92
CA ARG A 170 -12.50 -1.64 -13.10
C ARG A 170 -11.66 -0.98 -14.20
N THR A 171 -11.02 0.16 -13.93
CA THR A 171 -10.23 0.88 -14.97
C THR A 171 -8.95 0.13 -15.33
N ASN A 172 -8.29 -0.49 -14.35
CA ASN A 172 -7.04 -1.23 -14.51
C ASN A 172 -7.20 -2.73 -14.19
N GLU A 173 -8.40 -3.30 -14.39
CA GLU A 173 -8.59 -4.74 -14.18
C GLU A 173 -8.16 -5.52 -15.43
N GLU A 174 -7.35 -6.55 -15.25
CA GLU A 174 -6.89 -7.45 -16.31
C GLU A 174 -7.13 -8.90 -15.89
N SER A 175 -7.51 -9.76 -16.83
CA SER A 175 -7.72 -11.19 -16.59
C SER A 175 -7.27 -11.97 -17.82
N TYR A 176 -6.54 -13.06 -17.59
CA TYR A 176 -5.95 -13.87 -18.65
C TYR A 176 -6.23 -15.35 -18.43
N LEU A 177 -6.70 -16.03 -19.48
CA LEU A 177 -6.83 -17.48 -19.52
C LEU A 177 -5.50 -18.08 -19.99
N VAL A 178 -4.98 -19.06 -19.24
CA VAL A 178 -3.69 -19.70 -19.48
C VAL A 178 -3.93 -21.08 -20.08
N GLY A 179 -4.08 -21.13 -21.40
CA GLY A 179 -4.24 -22.34 -22.19
C GLY A 179 -2.96 -23.16 -22.37
N ARG A 180 -1.99 -23.09 -21.45
CA ARG A 180 -0.73 -23.85 -21.53
C ARG A 180 -0.87 -25.33 -21.13
N GLY A 181 -1.96 -25.71 -20.45
CA GLY A 181 -2.16 -27.08 -19.94
C GLY A 181 -1.11 -27.50 -18.89
N ALA A 182 -0.51 -26.50 -18.23
CA ALA A 182 0.71 -26.65 -17.44
C ALA A 182 0.53 -26.19 -15.98
N GLY A 183 -0.65 -26.45 -15.40
CA GLY A 183 -0.96 -26.26 -13.98
C GLY A 183 -1.55 -24.92 -13.59
N VAL A 184 -1.36 -23.85 -14.37
CA VAL A 184 -2.09 -22.58 -14.22
C VAL A 184 -3.12 -22.46 -15.35
N VAL A 185 -4.33 -22.02 -14.99
CA VAL A 185 -5.48 -21.93 -15.91
C VAL A 185 -6.00 -20.51 -16.09
N ARG A 186 -5.81 -19.63 -15.11
CA ARG A 186 -6.19 -18.22 -15.16
C ARG A 186 -5.35 -17.39 -14.20
N TYR A 187 -5.14 -16.12 -14.50
CA TYR A 187 -4.77 -15.14 -13.48
C TYR A 187 -5.52 -13.81 -13.69
N ASP A 188 -5.78 -13.12 -12.58
CA ASP A 188 -6.50 -11.85 -12.52
C ASP A 188 -5.63 -10.81 -11.81
N VAL A 189 -5.63 -9.57 -12.28
CA VAL A 189 -4.84 -8.44 -11.74
C VAL A 189 -5.72 -7.19 -11.65
N VAL A 190 -5.46 -6.34 -10.65
CA VAL A 190 -5.98 -4.96 -10.58
C VAL A 190 -4.98 -4.02 -9.89
N GLN A 191 -4.92 -2.76 -10.33
CA GLN A 191 -4.19 -1.66 -9.66
C GLN A 191 -5.09 -0.47 -9.35
N ILE A 192 -5.13 -0.01 -8.08
CA ILE A 192 -5.86 1.19 -7.65
C ILE A 192 -4.89 2.24 -7.07
N PRO A 193 -4.64 3.36 -7.77
CA PRO A 193 -3.71 4.38 -7.32
C PRO A 193 -4.22 5.19 -6.13
N SER A 194 -3.37 5.38 -5.13
CA SER A 194 -3.46 6.35 -4.03
C SER A 194 -2.47 7.49 -4.23
N ASN A 195 -1.28 7.20 -4.73
CA ASN A 195 -0.29 8.15 -5.21
C ASN A 195 -0.60 8.64 -6.65
N ASP A 196 0.09 9.70 -7.10
CA ASP A 196 0.00 10.21 -8.48
C ASP A 196 1.40 10.63 -8.98
N PRO A 197 2.05 9.84 -9.86
CA PRO A 197 1.63 8.51 -10.33
C PRO A 197 1.63 7.47 -9.21
N ILE A 198 1.02 6.31 -9.47
CA ILE A 198 1.10 5.13 -8.59
C ILE A 198 2.57 4.74 -8.35
N GLU A 199 2.92 4.37 -7.12
CA GLU A 199 4.25 3.88 -6.79
C GLU A 199 4.35 2.35 -6.97
N ASP A 200 3.25 1.60 -6.79
CA ASP A 200 3.17 0.17 -7.10
C ASP A 200 3.39 -0.16 -8.59
N ASP A 201 4.01 -1.32 -8.86
CA ASP A 201 4.08 -1.92 -10.20
C ASP A 201 3.94 -3.47 -10.13
N HIS A 202 3.74 -4.13 -11.27
CA HIS A 202 3.51 -5.58 -11.34
C HIS A 202 4.08 -6.25 -12.60
N VAL A 203 4.28 -7.58 -12.58
CA VAL A 203 4.79 -8.33 -13.74
C VAL A 203 4.28 -9.76 -13.80
N GLU A 204 3.95 -10.21 -15.01
CA GLU A 204 3.57 -11.59 -15.33
C GLU A 204 4.40 -12.04 -16.52
N LYS A 205 4.98 -13.25 -16.46
CA LYS A 205 5.80 -13.78 -17.55
C LYS A 205 5.83 -15.29 -17.56
N ILE A 206 5.53 -15.88 -18.71
CA ILE A 206 5.72 -17.31 -18.97
C ILE A 206 6.92 -17.46 -19.90
N VAL A 207 7.88 -18.30 -19.52
CA VAL A 207 9.07 -18.62 -20.31
C VAL A 207 9.04 -20.11 -20.63
N GLU A 208 8.86 -20.45 -21.90
CA GLU A 208 8.94 -21.84 -22.34
C GLU A 208 10.40 -22.30 -22.36
N ILE A 209 10.70 -23.34 -21.58
CA ILE A 209 12.05 -23.91 -21.44
C ILE A 209 12.13 -25.20 -22.25
N PRO A 210 13.08 -25.31 -23.21
CA PRO A 210 13.31 -26.56 -23.93
C PRO A 210 13.66 -27.72 -23.00
N SER A 211 13.23 -28.93 -23.36
CA SER A 211 13.61 -30.20 -22.74
C SER A 211 15.12 -30.37 -22.51
N THR A 212 15.94 -29.83 -23.41
CA THR A 212 17.42 -29.79 -23.32
C THR A 212 17.97 -28.89 -22.21
N THR A 213 17.12 -28.07 -21.56
CA THR A 213 17.46 -27.19 -20.43
C THR A 213 16.69 -27.55 -19.15
N ALA A 214 15.51 -28.17 -19.25
CA ALA A 214 14.68 -28.53 -18.10
C ALA A 214 14.81 -29.98 -17.57
N ALA A 215 15.56 -30.84 -18.29
CA ALA A 215 15.57 -32.29 -18.09
C ALA A 215 14.16 -32.90 -18.18
N ALA A 216 13.69 -33.10 -19.42
CA ALA A 216 12.35 -33.61 -19.67
C ALA A 216 12.10 -34.99 -19.04
N LEU A 217 10.97 -35.08 -18.35
CA LEU A 217 10.30 -36.33 -17.99
C LEU A 217 9.06 -36.49 -18.89
N ASP A 218 8.57 -37.73 -19.01
CA ASP A 218 7.28 -38.08 -19.62
C ASP A 218 7.08 -37.66 -21.10
N GLY A 219 8.16 -37.55 -21.88
CA GLY A 219 8.10 -37.34 -23.33
C GLY A 219 7.62 -35.95 -23.79
N LYS A 220 7.43 -35.00 -22.87
CA LYS A 220 7.13 -33.59 -23.22
C LYS A 220 8.37 -32.88 -23.75
N THR A 221 8.21 -32.07 -24.80
CA THR A 221 9.33 -31.38 -25.49
C THR A 221 9.83 -30.12 -24.78
N SER A 222 9.03 -29.55 -23.88
CA SER A 222 9.31 -28.33 -23.12
C SER A 222 8.56 -28.30 -21.79
N SER A 223 8.94 -27.38 -20.91
CA SER A 223 8.26 -27.06 -19.65
C SER A 223 8.21 -25.56 -19.45
N ASP A 224 7.16 -25.04 -18.83
CA ASP A 224 7.03 -23.61 -18.56
C ASP A 224 7.62 -23.23 -17.20
N TRP A 225 8.41 -22.16 -17.20
CA TRP A 225 8.76 -21.35 -16.04
C TRP A 225 7.85 -20.14 -16.00
N MET A 226 6.99 -20.08 -14.98
CA MET A 226 5.98 -19.02 -14.87
C MET A 226 6.31 -18.11 -13.68
N PHE A 227 6.20 -16.80 -13.90
CA PHE A 227 6.51 -15.76 -12.92
C PHE A 227 5.35 -14.79 -12.79
N TRP A 228 5.01 -14.46 -11.54
CA TRP A 228 4.11 -13.35 -11.18
C TRP A 228 4.77 -12.55 -10.08
N GLY A 229 4.69 -11.22 -10.13
CA GLY A 229 5.33 -10.36 -9.15
C GLY A 229 4.59 -9.04 -8.92
N VAL A 230 4.59 -8.60 -7.66
CA VAL A 230 4.11 -7.29 -7.23
C VAL A 230 5.24 -6.52 -6.55
N PHE A 231 5.31 -5.22 -6.83
CA PHE A 231 6.38 -4.33 -6.42
C PHE A 231 5.81 -3.09 -5.76
N ASP A 232 5.74 -3.10 -4.43
CA ASP A 232 5.35 -1.96 -3.61
C ASP A 232 6.42 -0.88 -3.75
N GLY A 233 6.07 0.33 -4.21
CA GLY A 233 7.04 1.39 -4.47
C GLY A 233 6.97 2.49 -3.41
N HIS A 234 8.11 3.11 -3.07
CA HIS A 234 8.09 4.23 -2.13
C HIS A 234 9.17 5.28 -2.39
N SER A 235 8.83 6.54 -2.09
CA SER A 235 9.65 7.72 -2.40
C SER A 235 9.92 7.90 -3.91
N GLY A 236 9.05 7.38 -4.76
CA GLY A 236 9.05 7.43 -6.22
C GLY A 236 8.92 6.05 -6.88
N TRP A 237 8.00 5.95 -7.83
CA TRP A 237 7.72 4.79 -8.71
C TRP A 237 8.91 4.22 -9.51
N THR A 238 10.07 4.88 -9.52
CA THR A 238 11.18 4.53 -10.41
C THR A 238 11.88 3.21 -10.09
N THR A 239 11.80 2.72 -8.85
CA THR A 239 12.39 1.42 -8.47
C THR A 239 11.46 0.29 -8.87
N SER A 240 10.20 0.31 -8.46
CA SER A 240 9.17 -0.68 -8.84
C SER A 240 9.07 -0.83 -10.37
N ALA A 241 9.10 0.26 -11.12
CA ALA A 241 9.12 0.21 -12.59
C ALA A 241 10.39 -0.41 -13.20
N LYS A 242 11.57 -0.22 -12.59
CA LYS A 242 12.80 -0.93 -12.97
C LYS A 242 12.70 -2.42 -12.63
N LEU A 243 12.07 -2.80 -11.51
CA LEU A 243 11.83 -4.20 -11.14
C LEU A 243 10.90 -4.91 -12.13
N ARG A 244 9.75 -4.33 -12.48
CA ARG A 244 8.85 -4.88 -13.51
C ARG A 244 9.60 -5.18 -14.81
N GLN A 245 10.45 -4.27 -15.26
CA GLN A 245 11.14 -4.40 -16.55
C GLN A 245 12.23 -5.49 -16.53
N GLU A 246 12.93 -5.67 -15.40
CA GLU A 246 14.21 -6.39 -15.40
C GLU A 246 14.32 -7.55 -14.41
N LEU A 247 13.59 -7.57 -13.29
CA LEU A 247 13.80 -8.55 -12.21
C LEU A 247 13.63 -10.00 -12.70
N VAL A 248 12.57 -10.28 -13.46
CA VAL A 248 12.34 -11.63 -14.01
C VAL A 248 13.46 -12.03 -14.97
N SER A 249 13.99 -11.10 -15.76
CA SER A 249 15.11 -11.37 -16.67
C SER A 249 16.41 -11.70 -15.92
N TYR A 250 16.68 -10.98 -14.82
CA TYR A 250 17.81 -11.26 -13.93
C TYR A 250 17.68 -12.63 -13.25
N VAL A 251 16.51 -12.96 -12.70
CA VAL A 251 16.23 -14.25 -12.06
C VAL A 251 16.30 -15.40 -13.07
N ALA A 252 15.66 -15.26 -14.24
CA ALA A 252 15.66 -16.29 -15.28
C ALA A 252 17.06 -16.59 -15.84
N GLN A 253 17.96 -15.61 -15.92
CA GLN A 253 19.35 -15.83 -16.32
C GLN A 253 20.12 -16.72 -15.32
N GLU A 254 20.00 -16.42 -14.02
CA GLU A 254 20.68 -17.19 -12.98
C GLU A 254 20.06 -18.60 -12.83
N LEU A 255 18.73 -18.73 -12.97
CA LEU A 255 18.06 -20.04 -13.06
C LEU A 255 18.57 -20.84 -14.26
N ASN A 256 18.61 -20.26 -15.47
CA ASN A 256 19.10 -20.92 -16.68
C ASN A 256 20.55 -21.41 -16.53
N ALA A 257 21.42 -20.61 -15.89
CA ALA A 257 22.79 -21.02 -15.57
C ALA A 257 22.82 -22.22 -14.60
N THR A 258 22.02 -22.18 -13.53
CA THR A 258 21.92 -23.27 -12.55
C THR A 258 21.39 -24.57 -13.16
N TYR A 259 20.33 -24.52 -13.97
CA TYR A 259 19.77 -25.69 -14.65
C TYR A 259 20.74 -26.28 -15.69
N LYS A 260 21.40 -25.44 -16.49
CA LYS A 260 22.45 -25.90 -17.42
C LYS A 260 23.65 -26.52 -16.71
N SER A 261 24.02 -26.01 -15.53
CA SER A 261 25.07 -26.61 -14.71
C SER A 261 24.66 -28.01 -14.23
N ALA A 262 23.43 -28.19 -13.75
CA ALA A 262 22.93 -29.50 -13.33
C ALA A 262 22.89 -30.51 -14.47
N LEU A 263 22.47 -30.09 -15.67
CA LEU A 263 22.48 -30.94 -16.87
C LEU A 263 23.88 -31.45 -17.29
N SER A 264 24.95 -30.82 -16.81
CA SER A 264 26.32 -31.30 -17.04
C SER A 264 26.79 -32.34 -16.02
N ASP A 265 26.04 -32.59 -14.94
CA ASP A 265 26.34 -33.63 -13.95
C ASP A 265 25.77 -34.98 -14.40
N PRO A 266 26.61 -36.02 -14.63
CA PRO A 266 26.14 -37.37 -14.97
C PRO A 266 25.25 -38.03 -13.91
N LYS A 267 25.17 -37.50 -12.68
CA LYS A 267 24.42 -38.08 -11.55
C LYS A 267 23.00 -37.54 -11.39
N SER A 268 22.76 -36.28 -11.75
CA SER A 268 21.45 -35.64 -11.63
C SER A 268 21.29 -34.50 -12.62
N SER A 269 20.38 -34.67 -13.58
CA SER A 269 20.03 -33.64 -14.56
C SER A 269 19.15 -32.50 -13.98
N ILE A 270 18.82 -32.56 -12.70
CA ILE A 270 17.94 -31.60 -12.01
C ILE A 270 18.76 -30.88 -10.91
N PRO A 271 18.74 -29.54 -10.82
CA PRO A 271 19.44 -28.82 -9.77
C PRO A 271 18.81 -29.09 -8.39
N PRO A 272 19.61 -29.15 -7.31
CA PRO A 272 19.07 -29.28 -5.96
C PRO A 272 18.24 -28.04 -5.58
N PRO A 273 17.15 -28.19 -4.79
CA PRO A 273 16.26 -27.08 -4.44
C PRO A 273 16.96 -25.83 -3.90
N ASP A 274 18.01 -26.00 -3.08
CA ASP A 274 18.77 -24.89 -2.50
C ASP A 274 19.57 -24.09 -3.55
N ALA A 275 19.99 -24.73 -4.65
CA ALA A 275 20.65 -24.03 -5.75
C ALA A 275 19.66 -23.21 -6.60
N VAL A 276 18.40 -23.65 -6.69
CA VAL A 276 17.32 -22.89 -7.34
C VAL A 276 17.01 -21.63 -6.53
N ASP A 277 16.88 -21.76 -5.21
CA ASP A 277 16.67 -20.61 -4.31
C ASP A 277 17.87 -19.65 -4.33
N ALA A 278 19.10 -20.18 -4.33
CA ALA A 278 20.31 -19.37 -4.44
C ALA A 278 20.38 -18.61 -5.78
N ALA A 279 19.91 -19.20 -6.88
CA ALA A 279 19.82 -18.52 -8.17
C ALA A 279 18.82 -17.35 -8.15
N ILE A 280 17.65 -17.53 -7.54
CA ILE A 280 16.66 -16.46 -7.38
C ILE A 280 17.24 -15.33 -6.52
N LYS A 281 17.80 -15.65 -5.36
CA LYS A 281 18.48 -14.68 -4.47
C LYS A 281 19.57 -13.90 -5.18
N LYS A 282 20.41 -14.60 -5.97
CA LYS A 282 21.47 -13.99 -6.77
C LYS A 282 20.91 -13.05 -7.83
N GLY A 283 19.82 -13.39 -8.49
CA GLY A 283 19.12 -12.51 -9.44
C GLY A 283 18.68 -11.20 -8.80
N PHE A 284 18.07 -11.26 -7.61
CA PHE A 284 17.66 -10.09 -6.82
C PHE A 284 18.87 -9.22 -6.44
N VAL A 285 19.87 -9.78 -5.76
CA VAL A 285 21.05 -9.03 -5.27
C VAL A 285 21.85 -8.41 -6.42
N LYS A 286 21.93 -9.08 -7.57
CA LYS A 286 22.65 -8.59 -8.76
C LYS A 286 21.96 -7.39 -9.41
N LEU A 287 20.63 -7.39 -9.53
CA LEU A 287 19.87 -6.23 -10.01
C LEU A 287 19.97 -5.05 -9.02
N ASP A 288 19.86 -5.30 -7.71
CA ASP A 288 20.01 -4.25 -6.71
C ASP A 288 21.43 -3.66 -6.69
N HIS A 289 22.47 -4.47 -6.96
CA HIS A 289 23.84 -3.98 -7.14
C HIS A 289 23.99 -3.09 -8.38
N GLU A 290 23.34 -3.42 -9.50
CA GLU A 290 23.29 -2.53 -10.68
C GLU A 290 22.64 -1.18 -10.32
N ILE A 291 21.46 -1.26 -9.70
CA ILE A 291 20.64 -0.11 -9.29
C ILE A 291 21.41 0.80 -8.34
N THR A 292 22.04 0.24 -7.30
CA THR A 292 22.60 1.03 -6.20
C THR A 292 24.09 1.34 -6.36
N HIS A 293 24.91 0.42 -6.85
CA HIS A 293 26.37 0.58 -6.88
C HIS A 293 26.92 0.90 -8.27
N GLU A 294 26.46 0.21 -9.32
CA GLU A 294 26.95 0.49 -10.67
C GLU A 294 26.44 1.82 -11.22
N SER A 295 25.22 2.22 -10.90
CA SER A 295 24.68 3.54 -11.24
C SER A 295 25.59 4.65 -10.70
N VAL A 296 26.03 4.55 -9.45
CA VAL A 296 26.97 5.47 -8.81
C VAL A 296 28.32 5.46 -9.51
N ALA A 297 28.86 4.30 -9.86
CA ALA A 297 30.12 4.20 -10.62
C ALA A 297 30.00 4.88 -12.00
N LYS A 298 28.88 4.69 -12.70
CA LYS A 298 28.55 5.35 -13.97
C LYS A 298 28.46 6.88 -13.81
N VAL A 299 27.80 7.38 -12.77
CA VAL A 299 27.74 8.83 -12.44
C VAL A 299 29.10 9.41 -12.10
N LEU A 300 29.89 8.74 -11.24
CA LEU A 300 31.22 9.20 -10.85
C LEU A 300 32.23 9.18 -12.00
N LYS A 301 32.07 8.26 -12.97
CA LYS A 301 32.85 8.28 -14.21
C LYS A 301 32.45 9.43 -15.13
N ALA A 302 31.15 9.74 -15.22
CA ALA A 302 30.63 10.79 -16.10
C ALA A 302 30.75 12.22 -15.54
N GLN A 303 30.85 12.38 -14.20
CA GLN A 303 30.87 13.67 -13.50
C GLN A 303 29.73 14.64 -13.91
N SER A 304 28.59 14.08 -14.33
CA SER A 304 27.48 14.84 -14.91
C SER A 304 26.22 14.74 -14.07
N LYS A 305 25.66 15.91 -13.71
CA LYS A 305 24.36 16.00 -13.03
C LYS A 305 23.20 15.53 -13.91
N VAL A 306 23.31 15.64 -15.24
CA VAL A 306 22.29 15.13 -16.18
C VAL A 306 22.28 13.59 -16.15
N VAL A 307 23.45 12.96 -16.19
CA VAL A 307 23.57 11.51 -16.04
C VAL A 307 23.04 11.07 -14.68
N ALA A 308 23.38 11.79 -13.60
CA ALA A 308 22.88 11.51 -12.26
C ALA A 308 21.35 11.58 -12.15
N ALA A 309 20.71 12.58 -12.75
CA ALA A 309 19.24 12.71 -12.77
C ALA A 309 18.58 11.52 -13.48
N ASN A 310 19.18 11.04 -14.58
CA ASN A 310 18.61 9.97 -15.39
C ASN A 310 18.78 8.57 -14.78
N ILE A 311 19.87 8.29 -14.06
CA ILE A 311 20.20 6.91 -13.64
C ILE A 311 20.22 6.66 -12.12
N LEU A 312 20.17 7.69 -11.27
CA LEU A 312 20.09 7.50 -9.82
C LEU A 312 18.65 7.42 -9.29
N ALA A 313 17.63 7.72 -10.09
CA ALA A 313 16.24 7.71 -9.59
C ALA A 313 15.83 6.35 -8.95
N PRO A 314 16.09 5.18 -9.58
CA PRO A 314 15.83 3.88 -8.95
C PRO A 314 16.75 3.53 -7.77
N ALA A 315 17.85 4.28 -7.57
CA ALA A 315 18.70 4.13 -6.39
C ALA A 315 18.21 4.98 -5.21
N LEU A 316 17.50 6.08 -5.50
CA LEU A 316 17.09 7.08 -4.52
C LEU A 316 15.64 6.91 -4.04
N SER A 317 14.78 6.29 -4.84
CA SER A 317 13.56 5.65 -4.34
C SER A 317 13.83 4.18 -3.94
N GLY A 318 12.83 3.52 -3.35
CA GLY A 318 12.92 2.11 -2.99
C GLY A 318 11.69 1.34 -3.46
N SER A 319 11.75 0.01 -3.34
CA SER A 319 10.60 -0.85 -3.61
C SER A 319 10.73 -2.20 -2.92
N CYS A 320 9.65 -2.69 -2.33
CA CYS A 320 9.51 -4.09 -1.95
C CYS A 320 9.33 -4.95 -3.21
N ALA A 321 9.64 -6.24 -3.13
CA ALA A 321 9.46 -7.18 -4.22
C ALA A 321 8.98 -8.52 -3.69
N LEU A 322 7.81 -8.94 -4.17
CA LEU A 322 7.27 -10.27 -3.95
C LEU A 322 7.16 -10.94 -5.32
N LEU A 323 8.08 -11.85 -5.61
CA LEU A 323 8.11 -12.60 -6.87
C LEU A 323 7.81 -14.07 -6.61
N SER A 324 6.83 -14.62 -7.33
CA SER A 324 6.62 -16.05 -7.41
C SER A 324 7.32 -16.64 -8.64
N PHE A 325 7.78 -17.87 -8.51
CA PHE A 325 8.34 -18.68 -9.58
C PHE A 325 7.75 -20.09 -9.49
N TYR A 326 6.99 -20.48 -10.51
CA TYR A 326 6.36 -21.79 -10.64
C TYR A 326 7.06 -22.59 -11.74
N ASP A 327 7.64 -23.74 -11.37
CA ASP A 327 8.14 -24.73 -12.33
C ASP A 327 7.03 -25.75 -12.62
N SER A 328 6.40 -25.61 -13.79
CA SER A 328 5.27 -26.46 -14.20
C SER A 328 5.57 -27.96 -14.27
N ARG A 329 6.85 -28.34 -14.39
CA ARG A 329 7.31 -29.73 -14.40
C ARG A 329 7.33 -30.34 -12.99
N SER A 330 7.83 -29.61 -11.99
CA SER A 330 7.83 -30.08 -10.59
C SER A 330 6.52 -29.74 -9.84
N LYS A 331 5.69 -28.85 -10.40
CA LYS A 331 4.53 -28.25 -9.73
C LYS A 331 4.90 -27.53 -8.42
N GLU A 332 6.18 -27.16 -8.23
CA GLU A 332 6.67 -26.46 -7.05
C GLU A 332 6.65 -24.94 -7.28
N LEU A 333 5.95 -24.22 -6.39
CA LEU A 333 5.95 -22.77 -6.33
C LEU A 333 7.00 -22.29 -5.33
N ARG A 334 7.86 -21.38 -5.77
CA ARG A 334 8.74 -20.59 -4.91
C ARG A 334 8.19 -19.18 -4.77
N VAL A 335 8.17 -18.66 -3.54
CA VAL A 335 7.85 -17.25 -3.28
C VAL A 335 9.08 -16.59 -2.68
N ALA A 336 9.64 -15.63 -3.41
CA ALA A 336 10.76 -14.80 -3.00
C ALA A 336 10.23 -13.44 -2.54
N CYS A 337 10.35 -13.17 -1.23
CA CYS A 337 9.85 -11.96 -0.58
C CYS A 337 11.01 -11.10 -0.09
N THR A 338 11.02 -9.84 -0.51
CA THR A 338 11.90 -8.73 -0.10
C THR A 338 10.99 -7.57 0.30
N GLY A 339 10.66 -7.43 1.58
CA GLY A 339 9.76 -6.39 2.10
C GLY A 339 8.46 -6.93 2.71
N ASP A 340 7.40 -6.13 2.72
CA ASP A 340 6.14 -6.36 3.43
C ASP A 340 4.91 -6.60 2.54
N SER A 341 5.08 -6.69 1.22
CA SER A 341 4.10 -7.33 0.32
C SER A 341 4.00 -8.83 0.61
N ARG A 342 2.80 -9.42 0.50
CA ARG A 342 2.51 -10.79 0.97
C ARG A 342 1.84 -11.68 -0.06
N ALA A 343 2.21 -12.97 -0.05
CA ALA A 343 1.57 -14.05 -0.80
C ALA A 343 0.81 -15.01 0.13
N VAL A 344 -0.40 -15.42 -0.24
CA VAL A 344 -1.23 -16.37 0.52
C VAL A 344 -1.80 -17.43 -0.42
N LEU A 345 -1.59 -18.71 -0.09
CA LEU A 345 -2.24 -19.86 -0.73
C LEU A 345 -3.64 -20.06 -0.15
N GLY A 346 -4.64 -20.12 -1.03
CA GLY A 346 -5.93 -20.73 -0.76
C GLY A 346 -5.93 -22.18 -1.25
N ARG A 347 -6.17 -23.14 -0.35
CA ARG A 347 -6.30 -24.57 -0.68
C ARG A 347 -7.59 -25.14 -0.11
N ARG A 348 -8.30 -25.97 -0.89
CA ARG A 348 -9.51 -26.66 -0.41
C ARG A 348 -9.14 -27.85 0.48
N GLY A 349 -9.61 -27.84 1.72
CA GLY A 349 -9.50 -28.94 2.67
C GLY A 349 -10.51 -30.07 2.40
N ALA A 350 -10.34 -31.20 3.08
CA ALA A 350 -11.24 -32.36 2.95
C ALA A 350 -12.68 -32.08 3.42
N SER A 351 -12.90 -31.01 4.18
CA SER A 351 -14.20 -30.48 4.59
C SER A 351 -14.98 -29.78 3.47
N GLY A 352 -14.34 -29.52 2.32
CA GLY A 352 -14.86 -28.66 1.25
C GLY A 352 -14.67 -27.16 1.51
N LYS A 353 -14.19 -26.76 2.70
CA LYS A 353 -13.81 -25.37 3.01
C LYS A 353 -12.38 -25.09 2.55
N TRP A 354 -12.04 -23.81 2.46
CA TRP A 354 -10.72 -23.30 2.13
C TRP A 354 -9.86 -23.12 3.39
N THR A 355 -8.55 -23.25 3.24
CA THR A 355 -7.54 -22.89 4.24
C THR A 355 -6.64 -21.79 3.70
N ALA A 356 -6.31 -20.80 4.53
CA ALA A 356 -5.36 -19.75 4.22
C ALA A 356 -3.97 -20.12 4.75
N THR A 357 -2.97 -20.13 3.88
CA THR A 357 -1.57 -20.38 4.26
C THR A 357 -0.68 -19.25 3.72
N ALA A 358 -0.12 -18.43 4.59
CA ALA A 358 0.84 -17.40 4.19
C ALA A 358 2.10 -18.07 3.62
N LEU A 359 2.50 -17.66 2.41
CA LEU A 359 3.70 -18.13 1.72
C LEU A 359 4.89 -17.18 1.90
N SER A 360 4.69 -16.05 2.58
CA SER A 360 5.72 -15.08 2.95
C SER A 360 5.46 -14.55 4.36
N VAL A 361 6.45 -13.86 4.93
CA VAL A 361 6.35 -13.17 6.23
C VAL A 361 6.77 -11.73 5.99
N ASP A 362 5.94 -10.78 6.40
CA ASP A 362 6.18 -9.35 6.20
C ASP A 362 7.52 -8.94 6.85
N GLN A 363 8.39 -8.23 6.11
CA GLN A 363 9.77 -7.96 6.54
C GLN A 363 9.95 -6.51 6.93
N THR A 364 9.62 -6.18 8.18
CA THR A 364 9.75 -4.83 8.74
C THR A 364 10.70 -4.81 9.93
N GLY A 365 11.09 -3.63 10.41
CA GLY A 365 11.75 -3.49 11.71
C GLY A 365 10.86 -3.81 12.92
N GLY A 366 9.57 -4.12 12.71
CA GLY A 366 8.64 -4.64 13.73
C GLY A 366 8.54 -6.17 13.74
N THR A 367 9.00 -6.84 12.67
CA THR A 367 8.97 -8.30 12.55
C THR A 367 10.06 -8.91 13.43
N PRO A 368 9.76 -9.79 14.40
CA PRO A 368 10.74 -10.25 15.40
C PRO A 368 12.00 -10.90 14.83
N SER A 369 11.87 -11.64 13.72
CA SER A 369 13.01 -12.27 13.03
C SER A 369 13.94 -11.25 12.35
N GLU A 370 13.37 -10.18 11.78
CA GLU A 370 14.14 -9.13 11.11
C GLU A 370 14.75 -8.14 12.11
N ASP A 371 14.06 -7.80 13.21
CA ASP A 371 14.66 -7.05 14.32
C ASP A 371 15.86 -7.80 14.92
N ALA A 372 15.71 -9.13 15.14
CA ALA A 372 16.80 -9.97 15.62
C ALA A 372 17.98 -10.03 14.62
N ARG A 373 17.71 -10.16 13.32
CA ARG A 373 18.72 -10.13 12.25
C ARG A 373 19.49 -8.81 12.26
N LEU A 374 18.78 -7.68 12.21
CA LEU A 374 19.38 -6.34 12.16
C LEU A 374 20.20 -6.03 13.42
N ARG A 375 19.75 -6.45 14.60
CA ARG A 375 20.53 -6.28 15.85
C ARG A 375 21.78 -7.15 15.89
N ALA A 376 21.79 -8.29 15.22
CA ALA A 376 22.97 -9.14 15.08
C ALA A 376 23.97 -8.58 14.06
N GLU A 377 23.49 -8.02 12.96
CA GLU A 377 24.31 -7.36 11.92
C GLU A 377 24.94 -6.04 12.41
N HIS A 378 24.25 -5.28 13.27
CA HIS A 378 24.70 -3.98 13.79
C HIS A 378 24.87 -3.98 15.33
N PRO A 379 25.86 -4.71 15.88
CA PRO A 379 26.06 -4.81 17.32
C PRO A 379 26.38 -3.45 17.95
N ASN A 380 25.77 -3.17 19.11
CA ASN A 380 25.85 -1.91 19.86
C ASN A 380 25.15 -0.70 19.20
N GLU A 381 24.24 -0.93 18.26
CA GLU A 381 23.42 0.12 17.64
C GLU A 381 21.95 0.05 18.13
N PRO A 382 21.60 0.70 19.25
CA PRO A 382 20.25 0.58 19.85
C PRO A 382 19.13 1.17 18.97
N TYR A 383 19.49 1.95 17.94
CA TYR A 383 18.58 2.63 17.03
C TYR A 383 18.49 1.97 15.65
N VAL A 384 18.97 0.74 15.49
CA VAL A 384 18.89 -0.01 14.21
C VAL A 384 17.45 -0.12 13.73
N THR A 385 16.54 -0.38 14.67
CA THR A 385 15.08 -0.37 14.53
C THR A 385 14.50 0.57 15.60
N MET A 386 13.50 1.36 15.23
CA MET A 386 12.78 2.27 16.12
C MET A 386 11.31 2.30 15.71
N ASN A 387 10.39 2.01 16.64
CA ASN A 387 8.94 1.97 16.36
C ASN A 387 8.57 1.11 15.14
N GLY A 388 9.23 -0.04 14.97
CA GLY A 388 9.03 -0.92 13.81
C GLY A 388 9.77 -0.52 12.52
N ARG A 389 10.52 0.60 12.52
CA ARG A 389 11.16 1.18 11.32
C ARG A 389 12.68 1.16 11.37
N ILE A 390 13.31 0.90 10.23
CA ILE A 390 14.77 0.92 10.05
C ILE A 390 15.31 2.33 10.24
N LEU A 391 16.21 2.50 11.20
CA LEU A 391 16.72 3.79 11.68
C LEU A 391 15.61 4.82 12.03
N GLY A 392 14.39 4.35 12.30
CA GLY A 392 13.19 5.16 12.52
C GLY A 392 12.58 5.82 11.29
N GLY A 393 12.99 5.44 10.07
CA GLY A 393 12.52 6.02 8.80
C GLY A 393 11.73 5.05 7.93
N LEU A 394 12.44 4.07 7.35
CA LEU A 394 11.90 3.09 6.41
C LEU A 394 11.11 1.99 7.14
N GLU A 395 9.96 1.58 6.59
CA GLU A 395 9.17 0.46 7.14
C GLU A 395 9.79 -0.91 6.80
N PRO A 396 10.01 -1.27 5.51
CA PRO A 396 10.61 -2.54 5.17
C PRO A 396 12.09 -2.66 5.61
N SER A 397 12.45 -3.82 6.16
CA SER A 397 13.83 -4.21 6.48
C SER A 397 14.61 -4.69 5.26
N ARG A 398 13.89 -5.02 4.17
CA ARG A 398 14.45 -5.48 2.90
C ARG A 398 13.73 -4.79 1.74
N ALA A 399 14.48 -4.19 0.83
CA ALA A 399 13.97 -3.46 -0.31
C ALA A 399 15.03 -3.36 -1.40
N PHE A 400 14.60 -3.20 -2.66
CA PHE A 400 15.44 -2.72 -3.75
C PHE A 400 15.61 -1.19 -3.68
N GLY A 401 16.67 -0.66 -4.29
CA GLY A 401 16.93 0.78 -4.27
C GLY A 401 17.33 1.23 -2.87
N ASP A 402 16.67 2.23 -2.31
CA ASP A 402 16.86 2.69 -0.92
C ASP A 402 18.34 2.97 -0.57
N ALA A 403 19.12 3.43 -1.54
CA ALA A 403 20.56 3.32 -1.48
C ALA A 403 21.21 4.17 -0.36
N ILE A 404 20.47 5.12 0.22
CA ILE A 404 20.87 5.82 1.45
C ILE A 404 21.09 4.87 2.64
N TYR A 405 20.37 3.73 2.71
CA TYR A 405 20.56 2.71 3.74
C TYR A 405 21.67 1.70 3.40
N LYS A 406 22.17 1.70 2.16
CA LYS A 406 23.14 0.71 1.64
C LYS A 406 24.54 1.28 1.39
N TRP A 407 24.62 2.53 0.91
CA TRP A 407 25.87 3.19 0.57
C TRP A 407 26.74 3.47 1.79
N SER A 408 28.06 3.34 1.62
CA SER A 408 29.04 3.83 2.58
C SER A 408 28.88 5.34 2.81
N ILE A 409 29.26 5.81 4.01
CA ILE A 409 29.20 7.23 4.38
C ILE A 409 29.96 8.11 3.36
N GLU A 410 31.10 7.62 2.84
CA GLU A 410 31.87 8.32 1.81
C GLU A 410 31.09 8.48 0.50
N THR A 411 30.42 7.42 0.03
CA THR A 411 29.58 7.47 -1.18
C THR A 411 28.40 8.42 -0.98
N GLN A 412 27.73 8.38 0.18
CA GLN A 412 26.64 9.30 0.50
C GLN A 412 27.10 10.76 0.47
N GLU A 413 28.23 11.09 1.09
CA GLU A 413 28.79 12.45 1.09
C GLU A 413 29.35 12.87 -0.28
N LYS A 414 29.76 11.95 -1.16
CA LYS A 414 30.06 12.25 -2.58
C LYS A 414 28.77 12.57 -3.35
N MET A 415 27.74 11.74 -3.20
CA MET A 415 26.45 11.92 -3.88
C MET A 415 25.74 13.21 -3.45
N LYS A 416 25.81 13.57 -2.17
CA LYS A 416 25.24 14.80 -1.61
C LYS A 416 25.99 16.07 -2.01
N ARG A 417 27.32 16.05 -2.08
CA ARG A 417 28.11 17.25 -2.45
C ARG A 417 28.06 17.55 -3.94
N ASN A 418 28.08 16.51 -4.78
CA ASN A 418 28.27 16.67 -6.23
C ASN A 418 26.97 16.49 -7.03
N PHE A 419 25.98 15.77 -6.49
CA PHE A 419 24.74 15.36 -7.18
C PHE A 419 23.51 15.53 -6.27
N PHE A 420 22.44 14.76 -6.47
CA PHE A 420 21.15 14.88 -5.78
C PHE A 420 21.05 14.04 -4.48
N GLY A 421 22.17 13.75 -3.82
CA GLY A 421 22.18 12.92 -2.61
C GLY A 421 21.49 13.58 -1.41
N ARG A 422 20.69 12.82 -0.69
CA ARG A 422 20.05 13.24 0.58
C ARG A 422 21.06 13.26 1.74
N SER A 423 20.73 13.94 2.83
CA SER A 423 21.54 13.86 4.06
C SER A 423 21.24 12.57 4.82
N SER A 424 22.30 11.89 5.25
CA SER A 424 22.22 10.66 6.04
C SER A 424 21.59 10.87 7.43
N SER A 425 21.03 9.80 7.99
CA SER A 425 20.59 9.80 9.39
C SER A 425 21.80 9.83 10.32
N LYS A 426 21.70 10.56 11.44
CA LYS A 426 22.70 10.51 12.53
C LYS A 426 22.84 9.13 13.18
N HIS A 427 21.89 8.23 12.91
CA HIS A 427 21.88 6.85 13.37
C HIS A 427 22.55 5.88 12.38
N LEU A 428 22.84 6.33 11.16
CA LEU A 428 23.55 5.54 10.15
C LEU A 428 25.05 5.57 10.45
N LYS A 429 25.60 4.41 10.80
CA LYS A 429 26.99 4.21 11.22
C LYS A 429 27.70 3.09 10.46
N THR A 430 27.06 1.93 10.33
CA THR A 430 27.61 0.68 9.76
C THR A 430 26.75 0.16 8.59
N PRO A 431 26.49 0.95 7.54
CA PRO A 431 25.72 0.47 6.37
C PRO A 431 26.43 -0.74 5.69
N PRO A 432 25.67 -1.66 5.07
CA PRO A 432 24.24 -1.57 4.74
C PRO A 432 23.29 -2.00 5.87
N TYR A 433 22.15 -1.31 6.01
CA TYR A 433 21.06 -1.64 6.96
C TYR A 433 19.85 -2.32 6.30
N VAL A 434 19.81 -2.36 4.98
CA VAL A 434 18.72 -2.88 4.16
C VAL A 434 19.34 -3.72 3.05
N THR A 435 18.75 -4.88 2.76
CA THR A 435 19.20 -5.78 1.68
C THR A 435 18.06 -6.01 0.69
N ALA A 436 18.39 -6.26 -0.57
CA ALA A 436 17.41 -6.77 -1.55
C ALA A 436 17.31 -8.31 -1.54
N GLU A 437 18.15 -9.02 -0.77
CA GLU A 437 18.14 -10.49 -0.75
C GLU A 437 16.81 -11.03 -0.18
N PRO A 438 16.04 -11.81 -0.97
CA PRO A 438 14.74 -12.31 -0.55
C PRO A 438 14.86 -13.46 0.45
N VAL A 439 13.86 -13.60 1.31
CA VAL A 439 13.52 -14.88 1.92
C VAL A 439 12.72 -15.67 0.89
N VAL A 440 13.15 -16.90 0.61
CA VAL A 440 12.48 -17.80 -0.34
C VAL A 440 11.76 -18.90 0.43
N THR A 441 10.48 -19.10 0.15
CA THR A 441 9.71 -20.26 0.59
C THR A 441 9.44 -21.20 -0.59
N ARG A 442 9.13 -22.46 -0.29
CA ARG A 442 8.81 -23.51 -1.29
C ARG A 442 7.48 -24.13 -0.93
N THR A 443 6.62 -24.36 -1.91
CA THR A 443 5.29 -24.94 -1.70
C THR A 443 4.93 -25.82 -2.88
N GLN A 444 4.62 -27.09 -2.60
CA GLN A 444 4.07 -27.99 -3.60
C GLN A 444 2.62 -27.60 -3.90
N ILE A 445 2.34 -27.22 -5.14
CA ILE A 445 0.99 -26.89 -5.61
C ILE A 445 0.30 -28.16 -6.09
N ASP A 446 -1.01 -28.22 -5.88
CA ASP A 446 -1.90 -29.27 -6.32
C ASP A 446 -2.99 -28.70 -7.24
N PRO A 447 -2.71 -28.58 -8.56
CA PRO A 447 -3.68 -28.09 -9.53
C PRO A 447 -4.98 -28.91 -9.56
N THR A 448 -4.97 -30.18 -9.15
CA THR A 448 -6.17 -31.04 -9.14
C THR A 448 -7.19 -30.64 -8.07
N LYS A 449 -6.75 -29.91 -7.03
CA LYS A 449 -7.61 -29.42 -5.93
C LYS A 449 -8.10 -27.99 -6.13
N GLY A 450 -7.68 -27.32 -7.21
CA GLY A 450 -8.02 -25.93 -7.45
C GLY A 450 -7.37 -24.96 -6.47
N ASP A 451 -6.10 -25.21 -6.13
CA ASP A 451 -5.30 -24.22 -5.41
C ASP A 451 -5.34 -22.85 -6.13
N PHE A 452 -5.30 -21.77 -5.35
CA PHE A 452 -5.03 -20.44 -5.88
C PHE A 452 -4.07 -19.68 -4.96
N VAL A 453 -3.31 -18.74 -5.52
CA VAL A 453 -2.42 -17.88 -4.75
C VAL A 453 -2.82 -16.42 -4.98
N VAL A 454 -3.01 -15.70 -3.88
CA VAL A 454 -3.16 -14.24 -3.90
C VAL A 454 -1.80 -13.61 -3.59
N MET A 455 -1.36 -12.68 -4.42
CA MET A 455 -0.16 -11.86 -4.21
C MET A 455 -0.58 -10.40 -4.19
N ALA A 456 -0.23 -9.64 -3.15
CA ALA A 456 -0.58 -8.21 -3.09
C ALA A 456 0.42 -7.37 -2.31
N THR A 457 0.47 -6.07 -2.65
CA THR A 457 1.15 -5.01 -1.89
C THR A 457 0.48 -4.76 -0.54
N ASP A 458 1.13 -4.02 0.36
CA ASP A 458 0.68 -3.90 1.75
C ASP A 458 -0.72 -3.26 1.87
N GLY A 459 -1.12 -2.43 0.88
CA GLY A 459 -2.42 -1.79 0.79
C GLY A 459 -3.62 -2.73 0.81
N LEU A 460 -3.49 -4.00 0.41
CA LEU A 460 -4.54 -5.01 0.62
C LEU A 460 -4.53 -5.56 2.05
N TRP A 461 -3.34 -5.86 2.58
CA TRP A 461 -3.14 -6.51 3.88
C TRP A 461 -3.34 -5.55 5.07
N GLU A 462 -3.25 -4.24 4.84
CA GLU A 462 -3.76 -3.20 5.73
C GLU A 462 -5.30 -3.28 5.92
N MET A 463 -6.03 -3.87 4.96
CA MET A 463 -7.49 -3.84 4.87
C MET A 463 -8.17 -5.17 5.23
N LEU A 464 -7.56 -6.31 4.88
CA LEU A 464 -8.14 -7.65 4.99
C LEU A 464 -7.17 -8.64 5.64
N THR A 465 -7.69 -9.60 6.41
CA THR A 465 -6.91 -10.75 6.90
C THR A 465 -6.66 -11.79 5.79
N ASN A 466 -5.73 -12.71 6.03
CA ASN A 466 -5.46 -13.83 5.11
C ASN A 466 -6.72 -14.70 4.91
N GLU A 467 -7.47 -14.92 5.98
CA GLU A 467 -8.70 -15.72 6.03
C GLU A 467 -9.84 -15.04 5.28
N GLU A 468 -9.99 -13.71 5.43
CA GLU A 468 -10.96 -12.93 4.65
C GLU A 468 -10.61 -12.96 3.16
N VAL A 469 -9.36 -12.76 2.78
CA VAL A 469 -8.90 -12.80 1.37
C VAL A 469 -9.17 -14.16 0.73
N VAL A 470 -8.74 -15.25 1.36
CA VAL A 470 -8.94 -16.61 0.83
C VAL A 470 -10.43 -16.98 0.84
N GLY A 471 -11.17 -16.61 1.89
CA GLY A 471 -12.61 -16.83 1.98
C GLY A 471 -13.38 -16.09 0.88
N LEU A 472 -13.01 -14.84 0.59
CA LEU A 472 -13.60 -14.03 -0.48
C LEU A 472 -13.38 -14.64 -1.86
N VAL A 473 -12.15 -15.08 -2.19
CA VAL A 473 -11.88 -15.77 -3.46
C VAL A 473 -12.63 -17.10 -3.51
N GLY A 474 -12.67 -17.87 -2.42
CA GLY A 474 -13.45 -19.10 -2.33
C GLY A 474 -14.96 -18.90 -2.59
N GLN A 475 -15.54 -17.87 -1.98
CA GLN A 475 -16.95 -17.50 -2.19
C GLN A 475 -17.23 -17.02 -3.63
N TRP A 476 -16.28 -16.29 -4.23
CA TRP A 476 -16.34 -15.88 -5.62
C TRP A 476 -16.31 -17.09 -6.56
N LEU A 477 -15.41 -18.06 -6.34
CA LEU A 477 -15.30 -19.31 -7.08
C LEU A 477 -16.61 -20.11 -7.06
N ASP A 478 -17.16 -20.37 -5.86
CA ASP A 478 -18.43 -21.09 -5.70
C ASP A 478 -19.62 -20.34 -6.39
N THR A 479 -19.54 -19.00 -6.51
CA THR A 479 -20.54 -18.19 -7.21
C THR A 479 -20.43 -18.31 -8.72
N GLN A 480 -19.23 -18.20 -9.30
CA GLN A 480 -19.01 -18.40 -10.74
C GLN A 480 -19.43 -19.82 -11.19
N ALA A 481 -19.18 -20.83 -10.36
CA ALA A 481 -19.62 -22.21 -10.55
C ALA A 481 -21.15 -22.33 -10.65
N SER A 482 -21.89 -21.64 -9.77
CA SER A 482 -23.36 -21.65 -9.77
C SER A 482 -23.93 -20.99 -11.03
N LEU A 483 -23.29 -19.94 -11.55
CA LEU A 483 -23.74 -19.22 -12.74
C LEU A 483 -23.55 -20.05 -14.02
N THR A 484 -22.37 -20.66 -14.18
CA THR A 484 -22.07 -21.52 -15.36
C THR A 484 -22.92 -22.79 -15.39
N SER A 485 -23.13 -23.43 -14.23
CA SER A 485 -24.05 -24.58 -14.09
C SER A 485 -25.50 -24.24 -14.48
N SER A 486 -25.92 -22.99 -14.32
CA SER A 486 -27.26 -22.51 -14.66
C SER A 486 -27.41 -22.11 -16.14
N ALA A 487 -26.31 -21.89 -16.85
CA ALA A 487 -26.26 -21.24 -18.17
C ALA A 487 -25.87 -22.19 -19.32
N ALA A 488 -26.04 -23.51 -19.13
CA ALA A 488 -25.57 -24.56 -20.05
C ALA A 488 -26.33 -24.63 -21.40
N LYS A 489 -26.15 -23.60 -22.24
CA LYS A 489 -26.42 -23.56 -23.70
C LYS A 489 -25.39 -22.73 -24.51
N SER A 490 -24.25 -22.36 -23.93
CA SER A 490 -23.14 -21.70 -24.65
C SER A 490 -21.77 -22.22 -24.17
N SER A 491 -20.76 -22.18 -25.05
CA SER A 491 -19.60 -23.08 -25.05
C SER A 491 -18.31 -22.52 -24.42
N THR A 492 -18.38 -21.84 -23.26
CA THR A 492 -17.28 -20.97 -22.78
C THR A 492 -16.77 -21.20 -21.34
N SER A 493 -16.84 -22.41 -20.77
CA SER A 493 -16.20 -22.66 -19.44
C SER A 493 -15.77 -24.11 -19.15
N SER A 494 -14.82 -24.65 -19.92
CA SER A 494 -14.19 -25.96 -19.63
C SER A 494 -13.33 -25.94 -18.34
N TRP A 495 -12.63 -24.83 -18.07
CA TRP A 495 -11.65 -24.72 -16.98
C TRP A 495 -12.21 -24.87 -15.55
N LEU A 496 -13.51 -24.61 -15.34
CA LEU A 496 -14.14 -24.70 -14.02
C LEU A 496 -14.45 -26.13 -13.60
N GLN A 497 -14.47 -27.11 -14.52
CA GLN A 497 -14.98 -28.46 -14.25
C GLN A 497 -14.21 -29.25 -13.18
N SER A 498 -12.98 -28.83 -12.84
CA SER A 498 -12.09 -29.48 -11.86
C SER A 498 -12.31 -29.03 -10.41
N TRP A 499 -13.21 -28.08 -10.13
CA TRP A 499 -13.22 -27.33 -8.85
C TRP A 499 -14.35 -27.66 -7.86
N PHE A 500 -15.12 -28.74 -8.01
CA PHE A 500 -16.46 -28.82 -7.40
C PHE A 500 -16.70 -29.82 -6.26
N SER A 501 -17.14 -29.29 -5.10
CA SER A 501 -18.19 -29.87 -4.23
C SER A 501 -18.86 -28.72 -3.45
N SER A 502 -20.18 -28.77 -3.23
CA SER A 502 -21.00 -27.57 -2.92
C SER A 502 -21.56 -27.52 -1.49
N GLN A 503 -21.56 -26.33 -0.86
CA GLN A 503 -22.69 -25.88 -0.05
C GLN A 503 -22.75 -24.35 0.10
N LYS A 504 -23.93 -23.73 -0.08
CA LYS A 504 -24.14 -22.29 0.17
C LYS A 504 -24.08 -21.98 1.67
N SER A 505 -23.29 -20.97 2.04
CA SER A 505 -23.09 -20.47 3.41
C SER A 505 -23.19 -18.95 3.43
N SER A 506 -23.74 -18.39 4.52
CA SER A 506 -23.74 -16.93 4.78
C SER A 506 -22.45 -16.42 5.43
N THR A 507 -21.62 -17.33 5.94
CA THR A 507 -20.24 -17.07 6.39
C THR A 507 -19.26 -17.50 5.31
N LEU A 508 -18.07 -16.91 5.29
CA LEU A 508 -17.02 -17.23 4.33
C LEU A 508 -16.68 -18.74 4.40
N PRO A 509 -16.39 -19.38 3.26
CA PRO A 509 -16.10 -20.82 3.21
C PRO A 509 -14.68 -21.14 3.69
N ILE A 510 -14.23 -20.56 4.80
CA ILE A 510 -12.86 -20.66 5.34
C ILE A 510 -12.82 -21.51 6.62
N GLU A 511 -11.70 -22.20 6.84
CA GLU A 511 -11.33 -22.77 8.15
C GLU A 511 -10.42 -21.79 8.88
N HIS A 512 -10.85 -21.35 10.08
CA HIS A 512 -9.98 -20.63 10.99
C HIS A 512 -9.07 -21.64 11.70
N HIS A 513 -7.78 -21.59 11.38
CA HIS A 513 -6.73 -22.26 12.16
C HIS A 513 -6.08 -21.21 13.05
N ASP A 514 -5.99 -21.46 14.36
CA ASP A 514 -5.28 -20.61 15.32
C ASP A 514 -3.75 -20.68 15.06
N GLN A 515 -3.30 -20.01 14.00
CA GLN A 515 -1.90 -19.63 13.85
C GLN A 515 -1.61 -18.53 14.86
N GLY A 516 -1.28 -18.93 16.09
CA GLY A 516 -1.05 -18.00 17.20
C GLY A 516 -0.04 -16.91 16.89
N ASP A 517 -0.07 -15.83 17.69
CA ASP A 517 0.54 -14.48 17.52
C ASP A 517 2.01 -14.36 17.02
N ALA A 518 2.71 -15.45 16.77
CA ALA A 518 4.07 -15.51 16.24
C ALA A 518 4.16 -15.63 14.69
N SER A 519 3.04 -15.56 13.96
CA SER A 519 3.00 -15.78 12.49
C SER A 519 3.76 -14.74 11.65
N GLY A 520 4.16 -13.61 12.25
CA GLY A 520 4.89 -12.52 11.60
C GLY A 520 4.06 -11.73 10.57
N GLN A 521 2.76 -12.01 10.49
CA GLN A 521 1.81 -11.32 9.61
C GLN A 521 1.28 -10.07 10.31
N ARG A 522 1.28 -8.92 9.64
CA ARG A 522 0.63 -7.71 10.15
C ARG A 522 -0.89 -7.87 10.13
N ALA A 523 -1.54 -7.41 11.21
CA ALA A 523 -2.99 -7.29 11.30
C ALA A 523 -3.51 -6.11 10.46
N PRO A 524 -4.74 -6.17 9.93
CA PRO A 524 -5.30 -5.12 9.06
C PRO A 524 -5.60 -3.84 9.85
N VAL A 525 -4.66 -2.89 9.79
CA VAL A 525 -4.68 -1.64 10.57
C VAL A 525 -5.92 -0.78 10.28
N ARG A 526 -6.49 -0.89 9.06
CA ARG A 526 -7.61 -0.06 8.60
C ARG A 526 -8.93 -0.54 9.18
N GLN A 527 -9.10 -1.84 9.43
CA GLN A 527 -10.25 -2.34 10.18
C GLN A 527 -10.30 -1.73 11.58
N GLN A 528 -9.15 -1.65 12.26
CA GLN A 528 -9.03 -1.00 13.56
C GLN A 528 -9.28 0.51 13.48
N GLN A 529 -8.72 1.19 12.47
CA GLN A 529 -8.90 2.64 12.25
C GLN A 529 -10.37 3.01 11.97
N TRP A 530 -11.11 2.15 11.26
CA TRP A 530 -12.49 2.37 10.86
C TRP A 530 -13.53 1.76 11.81
N GLY A 531 -13.09 1.04 12.84
CA GLY A 531 -13.98 0.36 13.79
C GLY A 531 -14.75 -0.82 13.20
N ILE A 532 -14.24 -1.43 12.13
CA ILE A 532 -14.85 -2.62 11.50
C ILE A 532 -14.60 -3.82 12.43
N PRO A 533 -15.64 -4.51 12.92
CA PRO A 533 -15.45 -5.69 13.76
C PRO A 533 -14.86 -6.84 12.94
N THR A 534 -13.71 -7.36 13.37
CA THR A 534 -13.04 -8.49 12.74
C THR A 534 -13.94 -9.74 12.75
N GLY A 535 -14.01 -10.47 11.63
CA GLY A 535 -14.84 -11.68 11.51
C GLY A 535 -16.33 -11.44 11.23
N GLN A 536 -16.74 -10.22 10.84
CA GLN A 536 -18.10 -9.98 10.32
C GLN A 536 -18.17 -10.17 8.80
N ASP A 537 -18.32 -11.43 8.38
CA ASP A 537 -18.48 -11.84 6.96
C ASP A 537 -19.67 -11.17 6.26
N THR A 538 -20.64 -10.64 7.03
CA THR A 538 -21.85 -10.03 6.50
C THR A 538 -21.61 -8.76 5.69
N ARG A 539 -20.42 -8.14 5.76
CA ARG A 539 -20.06 -6.92 5.02
C ARG A 539 -19.71 -7.15 3.55
N PHE A 540 -19.50 -8.39 3.11
CA PHE A 540 -18.94 -8.71 1.80
C PHE A 540 -19.96 -8.85 0.67
N VAL A 541 -19.54 -8.54 -0.57
CA VAL A 541 -20.32 -8.70 -1.82
C VAL A 541 -19.55 -9.51 -2.85
N VAL A 542 -20.26 -10.25 -3.71
CA VAL A 542 -19.70 -10.94 -4.88
C VAL A 542 -20.39 -10.39 -6.13
N GLU A 543 -19.82 -9.37 -6.77
CA GLU A 543 -20.40 -8.70 -7.96
C GLU A 543 -19.43 -8.43 -9.12
N ASP A 544 -18.15 -8.78 -8.98
CA ASP A 544 -17.13 -8.62 -10.03
C ASP A 544 -16.83 -9.94 -10.76
N LYS A 545 -16.47 -9.82 -12.04
CA LYS A 545 -16.01 -10.95 -12.87
C LYS A 545 -14.50 -11.22 -12.74
N ASN A 546 -13.78 -10.29 -12.11
CA ASN A 546 -12.34 -10.35 -11.82
C ASN A 546 -12.15 -10.54 -10.31
N ALA A 547 -11.38 -11.54 -9.91
CA ALA A 547 -11.18 -11.91 -8.51
C ALA A 547 -10.30 -10.90 -7.75
N ALA A 548 -9.35 -10.25 -8.43
CA ALA A 548 -8.53 -9.19 -7.84
C ALA A 548 -9.39 -7.93 -7.59
N THR A 549 -10.21 -7.52 -8.57
CA THR A 549 -11.22 -6.45 -8.40
C THR A 549 -12.19 -6.76 -7.25
N HIS A 550 -12.68 -7.99 -7.16
CA HIS A 550 -13.57 -8.47 -6.08
C HIS A 550 -12.92 -8.31 -4.70
N LEU A 551 -11.63 -8.66 -4.56
CA LEU A 551 -10.89 -8.44 -3.31
C LEU A 551 -10.79 -6.95 -2.96
N VAL A 552 -10.41 -6.09 -3.93
CA VAL A 552 -10.25 -4.65 -3.66
C VAL A 552 -11.59 -3.96 -3.37
N ARG A 553 -12.70 -4.37 -4.00
CA ARG A 553 -14.05 -3.89 -3.63
C ARG A 553 -14.37 -4.14 -2.17
N ASN A 554 -14.07 -5.36 -1.70
CA ASN A 554 -14.36 -5.79 -0.34
C ASN A 554 -13.38 -5.23 0.71
N ALA A 555 -12.16 -4.88 0.29
CA ALA A 555 -11.22 -4.10 1.08
C ALA A 555 -11.68 -2.64 1.28
N LEU A 556 -12.30 -2.03 0.26
CA LEU A 556 -12.68 -0.61 0.24
C LEU A 556 -14.16 -0.32 0.61
N GLY A 557 -14.96 -1.32 0.99
CA GLY A 557 -16.32 -1.10 1.52
C GLY A 557 -17.28 -2.30 1.37
N GLY A 558 -17.10 -3.14 0.36
CA GLY A 558 -17.95 -4.30 0.12
C GLY A 558 -19.41 -3.91 -0.13
N LYS A 559 -20.31 -4.22 0.81
CA LYS A 559 -21.72 -3.78 0.80
C LYS A 559 -21.89 -2.28 1.01
N ASP A 560 -20.96 -1.64 1.70
CA ASP A 560 -20.99 -0.20 1.93
C ASP A 560 -20.51 0.54 0.68
N LYS A 561 -21.47 0.84 -0.19
CA LYS A 561 -21.24 1.55 -1.46
C LYS A 561 -20.83 3.01 -1.24
N ASP A 562 -21.28 3.63 -0.15
CA ASP A 562 -20.94 5.01 0.18
C ASP A 562 -19.48 5.11 0.64
N MET A 563 -19.01 4.15 1.44
CA MET A 563 -17.61 4.01 1.82
C MET A 563 -16.70 3.76 0.62
N LEU A 564 -17.09 2.84 -0.28
CA LEU A 564 -16.36 2.56 -1.52
C LEU A 564 -16.25 3.82 -2.40
N SER A 565 -17.37 4.51 -2.63
CA SER A 565 -17.41 5.77 -3.37
C SER A 565 -16.55 6.85 -2.72
N ALA A 566 -16.60 7.01 -1.39
CA ALA A 566 -15.80 7.99 -0.67
C ALA A 566 -14.29 7.71 -0.80
N LEU A 567 -13.84 6.48 -0.54
CA LEU A 567 -12.42 6.10 -0.62
C LEU A 567 -11.83 6.17 -2.04
N LEU A 568 -12.67 5.95 -3.07
CA LEU A 568 -12.29 6.12 -4.46
C LEU A 568 -12.40 7.59 -4.95
N THR A 569 -13.19 8.43 -4.30
CA THR A 569 -13.28 9.88 -4.60
C THR A 569 -12.01 10.63 -4.20
N LEU A 570 -11.38 10.25 -3.08
CA LEU A 570 -10.22 10.94 -2.51
C LEU A 570 -9.04 11.01 -3.51
N PRO A 571 -8.54 12.22 -3.86
CA PRO A 571 -7.40 12.38 -4.74
C PRO A 571 -6.06 12.29 -3.99
N SER A 572 -5.00 11.96 -4.72
CA SER A 572 -3.62 12.15 -4.24
C SER A 572 -3.36 13.62 -3.87
N PRO A 573 -2.65 13.92 -2.76
CA PRO A 573 -2.03 12.99 -1.80
C PRO A 573 -2.92 12.67 -0.57
N PHE A 574 -4.21 13.00 -0.60
CA PHE A 574 -5.11 12.82 0.56
C PHE A 574 -5.57 11.38 0.74
N SER A 575 -5.79 10.66 -0.36
CA SER A 575 -6.03 9.21 -0.43
C SER A 575 -5.07 8.39 0.44
N ARG A 576 -3.76 8.73 0.40
CA ARG A 576 -2.69 8.04 1.15
C ARG A 576 -2.89 8.00 2.67
N ARG A 577 -3.74 8.86 3.24
CA ARG A 577 -4.10 8.84 4.67
C ARG A 577 -5.09 7.74 5.04
N TYR A 578 -5.83 7.22 4.07
CA TYR A 578 -6.95 6.29 4.25
C TYR A 578 -6.69 4.94 3.61
N ARG A 579 -5.94 4.90 2.51
CA ARG A 579 -5.55 3.67 1.81
C ARG A 579 -4.19 3.83 1.14
N ASP A 580 -3.47 2.73 0.98
CA ASP A 580 -2.28 2.69 0.14
C ASP A 580 -2.62 2.62 -1.35
N ASP A 581 -1.59 2.61 -2.20
CA ASP A 581 -1.68 1.99 -3.52
C ASP A 581 -2.10 0.52 -3.33
N LEU A 582 -3.00 -0.01 -4.17
CA LEU A 582 -3.43 -1.40 -4.07
C LEU A 582 -3.14 -2.12 -5.37
N THR A 583 -2.23 -3.08 -5.34
CA THR A 583 -1.92 -3.98 -6.45
C THR A 583 -2.15 -5.41 -6.00
N VAL A 584 -3.08 -6.10 -6.67
CA VAL A 584 -3.51 -7.45 -6.31
C VAL A 584 -3.46 -8.35 -7.52
N GLN A 585 -2.90 -9.53 -7.36
CA GLN A 585 -2.97 -10.63 -8.31
C GLN A 585 -3.61 -11.87 -7.67
N VAL A 586 -4.41 -12.59 -8.44
CA VAL A 586 -4.96 -13.90 -8.06
C VAL A 586 -4.63 -14.91 -9.16
N ILE A 587 -3.82 -15.92 -8.82
CA ILE A 587 -3.31 -16.94 -9.74
C ILE A 587 -4.06 -18.24 -9.46
N PHE A 588 -4.75 -18.77 -10.46
CA PHE A 588 -5.60 -19.96 -10.34
C PHE A 588 -4.92 -21.18 -10.95
N PHE A 589 -4.75 -22.23 -10.14
CA PHE A 589 -4.19 -23.50 -10.57
C PHE A 589 -5.29 -24.49 -10.92
N GLY A 590 -5.04 -25.31 -11.94
CA GLY A 590 -6.02 -26.23 -12.50
C GLY A 590 -5.42 -27.14 -13.57
N GLU A 591 -6.19 -28.14 -13.98
CA GLU A 591 -5.88 -29.01 -15.11
C GLU A 591 -6.95 -28.85 -16.20
N GLY A 592 -6.54 -28.96 -17.47
CA GLY A 592 -7.41 -28.80 -18.64
C GLY A 592 -6.63 -28.89 -19.95
N GLU A 593 -7.32 -29.17 -21.05
CA GLU A 593 -6.72 -29.21 -22.39
C GLU A 593 -6.27 -27.80 -22.81
N GLY A 594 -4.97 -27.68 -23.13
CA GLY A 594 -4.37 -26.40 -23.50
C GLY A 594 -4.40 -26.13 -25.00
N ASN A 595 -4.75 -24.90 -25.39
CA ASN A 595 -4.60 -24.41 -26.76
C ASN A 595 -3.20 -23.83 -27.07
N GLY A 596 -2.27 -23.92 -26.11
CA GLY A 596 -0.88 -23.46 -26.16
C GLY A 596 -0.68 -21.96 -25.88
N LYS A 597 -1.76 -21.19 -25.68
CA LYS A 597 -1.74 -19.72 -25.66
C LYS A 597 -2.07 -19.13 -24.28
N VAL A 598 -1.78 -17.85 -24.12
CA VAL A 598 -2.34 -16.99 -23.08
C VAL A 598 -3.28 -16.00 -23.77
N GLU A 599 -4.53 -15.92 -23.33
CA GLU A 599 -5.59 -15.17 -24.00
C GLU A 599 -6.29 -14.21 -23.03
N LEU A 600 -6.51 -12.97 -23.46
CA LEU A 600 -7.18 -11.96 -22.63
C LEU A 600 -8.65 -12.36 -22.41
N ASN A 601 -9.05 -12.49 -21.14
CA ASN A 601 -10.42 -12.71 -20.74
C ASN A 601 -11.19 -11.39 -20.78
N SER A 602 -11.73 -11.06 -21.95
CA SER A 602 -12.44 -9.79 -22.21
C SER A 602 -13.67 -9.54 -21.33
N GLU A 603 -14.23 -10.58 -20.70
CA GLU A 603 -15.35 -10.44 -19.76
C GLU A 603 -14.92 -9.97 -18.36
N ALA A 604 -13.66 -10.16 -17.98
CA ALA A 604 -13.11 -9.84 -16.65
C ALA A 604 -11.89 -8.90 -16.75
N SER A 605 -11.77 -8.19 -17.87
CA SER A 605 -10.73 -7.20 -18.15
C SER A 605 -11.38 -5.88 -18.56
N ALA A 606 -10.70 -4.77 -18.27
CA ALA A 606 -11.07 -3.45 -18.77
C ALA A 606 -11.12 -3.48 -20.31
N THR A 607 -12.27 -3.12 -20.89
CA THR A 607 -12.39 -2.94 -22.34
C THR A 607 -11.88 -1.55 -22.73
N ALA A 608 -11.37 -1.39 -23.96
CA ALA A 608 -10.76 -0.16 -24.44
C ALA A 608 -11.66 1.10 -24.39
N ALA A 609 -12.97 0.94 -24.13
CA ALA A 609 -13.90 2.02 -23.83
C ALA A 609 -13.58 2.78 -22.52
N ASN A 610 -12.81 2.18 -21.60
CA ASN A 610 -12.44 2.78 -20.30
C ASN A 610 -11.05 3.47 -20.29
N GLY A 611 -10.35 3.53 -21.43
CA GLY A 611 -9.09 4.27 -21.58
C GLY A 611 -7.89 3.39 -21.97
N ASN A 612 -7.31 3.68 -23.14
CA ASN A 612 -6.05 3.14 -23.69
C ASN A 612 -5.85 1.61 -23.58
N GLY A 613 -6.20 0.92 -24.67
CA GLY A 613 -6.22 -0.54 -24.74
C GLY A 613 -4.90 -1.25 -24.39
N VAL A 614 -5.00 -2.12 -23.39
CA VAL A 614 -4.01 -3.14 -23.05
C VAL A 614 -3.88 -4.13 -24.22
N LYS A 615 -2.70 -4.18 -24.84
CA LYS A 615 -2.33 -5.29 -25.74
C LYS A 615 -1.69 -6.39 -24.90
N ALA A 616 -2.11 -7.63 -25.12
CA ALA A 616 -1.46 -8.79 -24.52
C ALA A 616 0.05 -8.76 -24.81
N LYS A 617 0.87 -8.86 -23.75
CA LYS A 617 2.31 -9.01 -23.86
C LYS A 617 2.62 -10.49 -24.03
N LEU A 618 3.32 -10.81 -25.12
CA LEU A 618 3.99 -12.11 -25.34
C LEU A 618 5.40 -12.08 -24.74
#